data_AF-A0AAF0IWH1-F1
#
_entry.id   AF-A0AAF0IWH1-F1
#
_cell.length_a   1.000
_cell.length_b   1.000
_cell.length_c   1.000
_cell.angle_alpha   90.00
_cell.angle_beta   90.00
_cell.angle_gamma   90.00
#
_symmetry.space_group_name_H-M   'P 1'
#
loop_
_entity.id
_entity.type
_entity.pdbx_description
1 polymer ?
#
loop_
_entity_poly.entity_id
_entity_poly.type
_entity_poly.pdbx_seq_one_letter_code
_entity_poly.pdbx_strand_id
1 'polypeptide(L)'
;MKWLRVVLDEAQNIKNYRAKSSQACYELSLNAAARWCLTGTPLQNNVLELFSLIHFLRAAPFDDLSHFREKVDEPLKSNIRTRSEWGMKRLCVILQTIMLRRTKDAKYNGKRLLELPKRTVDVVTIEFQNDDEREFYEMIETRMKANLEESENEKLNMMGILVMLLRLRQALIAGISPSDAARDAPANAAADPGMSADDELAELLSGLSVKTQHCERCQVALPETQKPEGGLVLCNGCREQADEEKRRGIVWGKRTSTKLRKTLALLDEFRAQAKDDKTIIFSQFTSFLDLLEPALRAEGVEFVRCTWDADADDGTMTRVAREAALQAIRTRPETRVILISFKAGSTGLNLTLGQAKDVYIYKLSIVNTVEERILQLQEKKRALAKAALDGSKSLSESSRLSADELRFLFRGGGIW
;
A
#
# COMPACT_ATOMS: atom_id res chain seq x y z
N MET A 1 3.82 17.30 -32.93
CA MET A 1 2.37 17.64 -32.96
C MET A 1 2.12 18.75 -31.94
N LYS A 2 1.19 19.68 -32.21
CA LYS A 2 0.75 20.69 -31.23
C LYS A 2 -0.63 20.30 -30.69
N TRP A 3 -0.79 20.31 -29.37
CA TRP A 3 -2.03 19.93 -28.70
C TRP A 3 -2.78 21.17 -28.23
N LEU A 4 -4.11 21.20 -28.39
CA LEU A 4 -4.93 22.24 -27.78
C LEU A 4 -4.92 22.13 -26.26
N ARG A 5 -5.03 20.90 -25.74
CA ARG A 5 -5.07 20.63 -24.30
C ARG A 5 -4.47 19.28 -23.99
N VAL A 6 -3.72 19.21 -22.88
CA VAL A 6 -3.30 17.94 -22.26
C VAL A 6 -3.89 17.89 -20.86
N VAL A 7 -4.53 16.76 -20.52
CA VAL A 7 -5.12 16.51 -19.21
C VAL A 7 -4.46 15.27 -18.62
N LEU A 8 -3.83 15.42 -17.47
CA LEU A 8 -3.32 14.30 -16.69
C LEU A 8 -4.37 13.91 -15.66
N ASP A 9 -4.89 12.70 -15.79
CA ASP A 9 -5.72 12.09 -14.75
C ASP A 9 -4.84 11.28 -13.79
N GLU A 10 -5.22 11.26 -12.51
CA GLU A 10 -4.39 10.75 -11.41
C GLU A 10 -2.95 11.28 -11.44
N ALA A 11 -2.82 12.61 -11.55
CA ALA A 11 -1.55 13.31 -11.79
C ALA A 11 -0.47 13.04 -10.74
N GLN A 12 -0.81 12.49 -9.56
CA GLN A 12 0.19 11.99 -8.60
C GLN A 12 1.14 10.93 -9.18
N ASN A 13 0.80 10.30 -10.31
CA ASN A 13 1.66 9.33 -10.98
C ASN A 13 2.97 9.95 -11.51
N ILE A 14 3.00 11.26 -11.79
CA ILE A 14 4.22 11.95 -12.22
C ILE A 14 4.98 12.59 -11.04
N LYS A 15 4.66 12.29 -9.78
CA LYS A 15 5.25 12.93 -8.58
C LYS A 15 6.79 12.95 -8.55
N ASN A 16 7.45 11.95 -9.17
CA ASN A 16 8.90 11.95 -9.33
C ASN A 16 9.30 12.68 -10.61
N TYR A 17 9.81 13.91 -10.49
CA TYR A 17 10.20 14.72 -11.64
C TYR A 17 11.34 14.12 -12.50
N ARG A 18 12.08 13.14 -11.97
CA ARG A 18 13.17 12.45 -12.70
C ARG A 18 12.70 11.22 -13.47
N ALA A 19 11.49 10.72 -13.22
CA ALA A 19 10.99 9.53 -13.87
C ALA A 19 10.80 9.78 -15.39
N LYS A 20 11.08 8.75 -16.21
CA LYS A 20 10.90 8.81 -17.67
C LYS A 20 9.46 9.18 -18.05
N SER A 21 8.47 8.67 -17.31
CA SER A 21 7.06 9.01 -17.48
C SER A 21 6.77 10.50 -17.25
N SER A 22 7.36 11.10 -16.21
CA SER A 22 7.25 12.53 -15.93
C SER A 22 7.91 13.38 -17.01
N GLN A 23 9.12 13.00 -17.44
CA GLN A 23 9.84 13.68 -18.53
C GLN A 23 9.04 13.67 -19.83
N ALA A 24 8.47 12.52 -20.21
CA ALA A 24 7.59 12.41 -21.37
C ALA A 24 6.35 13.31 -21.24
N CYS A 25 5.74 13.38 -20.04
CA CYS A 25 4.62 14.30 -19.80
C CYS A 25 5.03 15.78 -19.96
N TYR A 26 6.25 16.15 -19.57
CA TYR A 26 6.75 17.52 -19.75
C TYR A 26 6.99 17.87 -21.22
N GLU A 27 7.49 16.94 -22.02
CA GLU A 27 7.62 17.12 -23.47
C GLU A 27 6.27 17.28 -24.17
N LEU A 28 5.25 16.54 -23.73
CA LEU A 28 3.87 16.76 -24.18
C LEU A 28 3.37 18.15 -23.76
N SER A 29 3.67 18.55 -22.52
CA SER A 29 3.28 19.86 -21.98
C SER A 29 3.90 21.02 -22.77
N LEU A 30 5.14 20.91 -23.25
CA LEU A 30 5.78 21.92 -24.10
C LEU A 30 4.97 22.23 -25.37
N ASN A 31 4.28 21.23 -25.91
CA ASN A 31 3.53 21.34 -27.15
C ASN A 31 2.03 21.59 -26.94
N ALA A 32 1.59 21.85 -25.71
CA ALA A 32 0.18 22.06 -25.36
C ALA A 32 -0.17 23.54 -25.15
N ALA A 33 -1.33 23.99 -25.63
CA ALA A 33 -1.83 25.33 -25.32
C ALA A 33 -2.41 25.44 -23.90
N ALA A 34 -3.14 24.42 -23.45
CA ALA A 34 -3.72 24.32 -22.10
C ALA A 34 -3.31 23.02 -21.40
N ARG A 35 -3.17 23.06 -20.07
CA ARG A 35 -2.65 21.94 -19.25
C ARG A 35 -3.46 21.79 -17.98
N TRP A 36 -3.87 20.57 -17.66
CA TRP A 36 -4.72 20.27 -16.50
C TRP A 36 -4.16 19.07 -15.76
N CYS A 37 -4.13 19.16 -14.43
CA CYS A 37 -3.82 18.04 -13.54
C CYS A 37 -5.06 17.72 -12.70
N LEU A 38 -5.57 16.49 -12.80
CA LEU A 38 -6.63 15.96 -11.97
C LEU A 38 -6.01 14.98 -10.98
N THR A 39 -6.21 15.22 -9.69
CA THR A 39 -5.70 14.34 -8.63
C THR A 39 -6.50 14.50 -7.35
N GLY A 40 -6.82 13.38 -6.70
CA GLY A 40 -7.43 13.39 -5.37
C GLY A 40 -6.45 13.71 -4.24
N THR A 41 -5.15 13.56 -4.46
CA THR A 41 -4.09 13.72 -3.45
C THR A 41 -2.88 14.45 -4.05
N PRO A 42 -2.91 15.79 -4.16
CA PRO A 42 -1.87 16.54 -4.87
C PRO A 42 -0.50 16.51 -4.17
N LEU A 43 -0.45 16.19 -2.87
CA LEU A 43 0.78 16.07 -2.08
C LEU A 43 0.74 14.74 -1.32
N GLN A 44 1.74 13.87 -1.51
CA GLN A 44 1.81 12.58 -0.82
C GLN A 44 2.98 12.53 0.17
N ASN A 45 4.21 12.77 -0.29
CA ASN A 45 5.41 12.53 0.51
C ASN A 45 6.29 13.76 0.70
N ASN A 46 6.48 14.58 -0.33
CA ASN A 46 7.36 15.75 -0.21
C ASN A 46 6.89 16.90 -1.10
N VAL A 47 7.35 18.10 -0.78
CA VAL A 47 6.95 19.31 -1.50
C VAL A 47 7.52 19.35 -2.93
N LEU A 48 8.60 18.61 -3.21
CA LEU A 48 9.12 18.43 -4.57
C LEU A 48 8.18 17.61 -5.47
N GLU A 49 7.22 16.86 -4.92
CA GLU A 49 6.16 16.24 -5.72
C GLU A 49 5.24 17.29 -6.35
N LEU A 50 4.99 18.40 -5.65
CA LEU A 50 4.25 19.53 -6.20
C LEU A 50 5.03 20.23 -7.30
N PHE A 51 6.36 20.28 -7.20
CA PHE A 51 7.19 20.83 -8.28
C PHE A 51 6.93 20.09 -9.58
N SER A 52 6.82 18.75 -9.57
CA SER A 52 6.52 18.00 -10.79
C SER A 52 5.23 18.46 -11.48
N LEU A 53 4.17 18.66 -10.69
CA LEU A 53 2.88 19.15 -11.20
C LEU A 53 2.97 20.60 -11.69
N ILE A 54 3.64 21.48 -10.95
CA ILE A 54 3.86 22.88 -11.32
C ILE A 54 4.68 22.99 -12.61
N HIS A 55 5.72 22.16 -12.74
CA HIS A 55 6.56 22.06 -13.93
C HIS A 55 5.76 21.58 -15.13
N PHE A 56 4.91 20.55 -14.97
CA PHE A 56 4.00 20.15 -16.03
C PHE A 56 3.07 21.30 -16.44
N LEU A 57 2.46 22.00 -15.48
CA LEU A 57 1.52 23.11 -15.73
C LEU A 57 2.18 24.36 -16.36
N ARG A 58 3.51 24.48 -16.31
CA ARG A 58 4.28 25.63 -16.79
C ARG A 58 3.93 26.93 -16.08
N ALA A 59 3.73 26.84 -14.76
CA ALA A 59 3.42 27.98 -13.91
C ALA A 59 4.70 28.73 -13.49
N ALA A 60 5.20 29.58 -14.39
CA ALA A 60 6.37 30.41 -14.15
C ALA A 60 6.18 31.41 -12.99
N PRO A 61 7.24 31.74 -12.22
CA PRO A 61 8.63 31.23 -12.34
C PRO A 61 8.87 29.92 -11.57
N PHE A 62 7.84 29.32 -10.98
CA PHE A 62 7.96 28.14 -10.12
C PHE A 62 8.04 26.81 -10.90
N ASP A 63 7.92 26.86 -12.22
CA ASP A 63 8.24 25.74 -13.11
C ASP A 63 9.74 25.53 -13.26
N ASP A 64 10.62 26.43 -12.79
CA ASP A 64 12.05 26.18 -12.70
C ASP A 64 12.44 25.50 -11.37
N LEU A 65 13.24 24.42 -11.48
CA LEU A 65 13.61 23.60 -10.31
C LEU A 65 14.49 24.38 -9.32
N SER A 66 15.43 25.17 -9.81
CA SER A 66 16.35 25.93 -8.97
C SER A 66 15.58 26.99 -8.19
N HIS A 67 14.71 27.73 -8.88
CA HIS A 67 13.84 28.73 -8.28
C HIS A 67 12.88 28.12 -7.25
N PHE A 68 12.22 27.00 -7.58
CA PHE A 68 11.34 26.31 -6.65
C PHE A 68 12.09 25.84 -5.40
N ARG A 69 13.30 25.29 -5.57
CA ARG A 69 14.12 24.84 -4.43
C ARG A 69 14.48 25.97 -3.49
N GLU A 70 15.06 27.03 -4.03
CA GLU A 70 15.53 28.18 -3.27
C GLU A 70 14.37 28.88 -2.52
N LYS A 71 13.22 29.04 -3.19
CA LYS A 71 12.11 29.84 -2.65
C LYS A 71 11.10 29.05 -1.83
N VAL A 72 10.99 27.73 -2.03
CA VAL A 72 9.96 26.89 -1.40
C VAL A 72 10.57 25.69 -0.66
N ASP A 73 11.29 24.80 -1.34
CA ASP A 73 11.76 23.53 -0.73
C ASP A 73 12.77 23.73 0.41
N GLU A 74 13.85 24.48 0.16
CA GLU A 74 14.88 24.72 1.17
C GLU A 74 14.36 25.53 2.37
N PRO A 75 13.54 26.59 2.21
CA PRO A 75 12.93 27.25 3.34
C PRO A 75 12.08 26.33 4.20
N LEU A 76 11.31 25.42 3.60
CA LEU A 76 10.46 24.46 4.32
C LEU A 76 11.26 23.41 5.10
N LYS A 77 12.50 23.12 4.69
CA LYS A 77 13.42 22.22 5.39
C LYS A 77 14.28 22.92 6.45
N SER A 78 14.17 24.24 6.57
CA SER A 78 14.96 25.00 7.53
C SER A 78 14.46 24.81 8.96
N ASN A 79 15.38 24.60 9.91
CA ASN A 79 15.08 24.61 11.34
C ASN A 79 14.73 26.01 11.87
N ILE A 80 14.94 27.06 11.05
CA ILE A 80 14.60 28.43 11.41
C ILE A 80 13.11 28.65 11.14
N ARG A 81 12.32 28.82 12.22
CA ARG A 81 10.86 28.96 12.16
C ARG A 81 10.37 30.05 11.20
N THR A 82 10.99 31.23 11.20
CA THR A 82 10.58 32.32 10.30
C THR A 82 10.77 31.95 8.84
N ARG A 83 11.90 31.29 8.50
CA ARG A 83 12.20 30.85 7.14
C ARG A 83 11.22 29.78 6.65
N SER A 84 10.84 28.83 7.50
CA SER A 84 9.85 27.81 7.16
C SER A 84 8.44 28.38 6.99
N GLU A 85 8.04 29.34 7.84
CA GLU A 85 6.77 30.07 7.68
C GLU A 85 6.69 30.82 6.34
N TRP A 86 7.77 31.49 5.92
CA TRP A 86 7.82 32.16 4.61
C TRP A 86 7.76 31.17 3.44
N GLY A 87 8.42 30.02 3.54
CA GLY A 87 8.32 28.93 2.55
C GLY A 87 6.88 28.45 2.39
N MET A 88 6.18 28.24 3.51
CA MET A 88 4.79 27.78 3.52
C MET A 88 3.84 28.83 2.94
N LYS A 89 3.99 30.11 3.33
CA LYS A 89 3.17 31.20 2.78
C LYS A 89 3.29 31.29 1.26
N ARG A 90 4.50 31.20 0.71
CA ARG A 90 4.72 31.17 -0.75
C ARG A 90 4.03 29.99 -1.40
N LEU A 91 4.19 28.79 -0.84
CA LEU A 91 3.53 27.60 -1.35
C LEU A 91 2.01 27.75 -1.38
N CYS A 92 1.41 28.27 -0.30
CA CYS A 92 -0.03 28.53 -0.24
C CYS A 92 -0.50 29.48 -1.34
N VAL A 93 0.23 30.58 -1.59
CA VAL A 93 -0.11 31.55 -2.65
C VAL A 93 -0.03 30.92 -4.03
N ILE A 94 1.03 30.14 -4.32
CA ILE A 94 1.17 29.41 -5.59
C ILE A 94 -0.03 28.48 -5.78
N LEU A 95 -0.34 27.64 -4.79
CA LEU A 95 -1.43 26.68 -4.87
C LEU A 95 -2.79 27.38 -4.99
N GLN A 96 -3.06 28.47 -4.25
CA GLN A 96 -4.30 29.23 -4.38
C GLN A 96 -4.50 29.81 -5.79
N THR A 97 -3.41 30.07 -6.51
CA THR A 97 -3.46 30.63 -7.87
C THR A 97 -3.74 29.56 -8.92
N ILE A 98 -3.17 28.36 -8.77
CA ILE A 98 -3.21 27.31 -9.81
C ILE A 98 -4.13 26.11 -9.46
N MET A 99 -4.59 26.01 -8.22
CA MET A 99 -5.34 24.85 -7.73
C MET A 99 -6.75 25.24 -7.30
N LEU A 100 -7.73 24.50 -7.83
CA LEU A 100 -9.08 24.45 -7.28
C LEU A 100 -9.24 23.16 -6.49
N ARG A 101 -9.40 23.27 -5.17
CA ARG A 101 -9.65 22.11 -4.29
C ARG A 101 -10.97 22.29 -3.54
N ARG A 102 -11.85 21.30 -3.63
CA ARG A 102 -13.10 21.22 -2.88
C ARG A 102 -13.06 20.01 -1.96
N THR A 103 -13.56 20.15 -0.73
CA THR A 103 -13.71 19.05 0.22
C THR A 103 -15.13 18.50 0.16
N LYS A 104 -15.32 17.24 0.59
CA LYS A 104 -16.65 16.62 0.68
C LYS A 104 -17.59 17.34 1.64
N ASP A 105 -17.02 18.03 2.63
CA ASP A 105 -17.73 18.85 3.61
C ASP A 105 -17.97 20.31 3.18
N ALA A 106 -17.57 20.68 1.96
CA ALA A 106 -17.77 22.03 1.47
C ALA A 106 -19.26 22.39 1.50
N LYS A 107 -19.56 23.61 1.97
CA LYS A 107 -20.91 24.16 2.02
C LYS A 107 -21.06 25.25 0.97
N TYR A 108 -22.22 25.30 0.33
CA TYR A 108 -22.64 26.36 -0.58
C TYR A 108 -24.03 26.80 -0.15
N ASN A 109 -24.21 28.09 0.12
CA ASN A 109 -25.46 28.67 0.64
C ASN A 109 -26.00 27.94 1.87
N GLY A 110 -25.13 27.59 2.82
CA GLY A 110 -25.50 26.93 4.08
C GLY A 110 -25.79 25.43 3.98
N LYS A 111 -25.92 24.87 2.78
CA LYS A 111 -26.11 23.43 2.54
C LYS A 111 -24.80 22.76 2.11
N ARG A 112 -24.62 21.48 2.43
CA ARG A 112 -23.48 20.70 1.92
C ARG A 112 -23.61 20.58 0.39
N LEU A 113 -22.52 20.77 -0.35
CA LEU A 113 -22.53 20.58 -1.81
C LEU A 113 -22.84 19.13 -2.20
N LEU A 114 -22.48 18.18 -1.31
CA LEU A 114 -22.65 16.75 -1.51
C LEU A 114 -23.27 16.15 -0.25
N GLU A 115 -24.43 15.53 -0.41
CA GLU A 115 -25.03 14.65 0.61
C GLU A 115 -24.56 13.22 0.30
N LEU A 116 -23.50 12.81 0.98
CA LEU A 116 -22.97 11.45 0.87
C LEU A 116 -23.48 10.62 2.06
N PRO A 117 -23.80 9.34 1.85
CA PRO A 117 -24.12 8.43 2.95
C PRO A 117 -22.99 8.35 3.97
N LYS A 118 -23.35 7.94 5.18
CA LYS A 118 -22.39 7.81 6.27
C LYS A 118 -21.40 6.70 5.92
N ARG A 119 -20.12 6.95 6.22
CA ARG A 119 -19.06 5.94 6.15
C ARG A 119 -18.59 5.62 7.57
N THR A 120 -18.77 4.38 7.99
CA THR A 120 -18.31 3.86 9.27
C THR A 120 -17.11 2.94 9.04
N VAL A 121 -16.06 3.09 9.84
CA VAL A 121 -14.84 2.26 9.75
C VAL A 121 -14.63 1.58 11.08
N ASP A 122 -14.76 0.26 11.09
CA ASP A 122 -14.61 -0.58 12.27
C ASP A 122 -13.32 -1.40 12.15
N VAL A 123 -12.44 -1.25 13.13
CA VAL A 123 -11.24 -2.11 13.25
C VAL A 123 -11.66 -3.34 14.04
N VAL A 124 -11.74 -4.47 13.37
CA VAL A 124 -12.12 -5.76 13.96
C VAL A 124 -10.84 -6.44 14.41
N THR A 125 -10.55 -6.28 15.69
CA THR A 125 -9.44 -6.91 16.38
C THR A 125 -9.79 -8.36 16.69
N ILE A 126 -8.93 -9.31 16.28
CA ILE A 126 -9.13 -10.75 16.48
C ILE A 126 -7.89 -11.41 17.08
N GLU A 127 -8.10 -12.54 17.74
CA GLU A 127 -7.03 -13.41 18.23
C GLU A 127 -6.74 -14.53 17.24
N PHE A 128 -5.53 -15.10 17.29
CA PHE A 128 -5.22 -16.32 16.56
C PHE A 128 -6.18 -17.42 16.98
N GLN A 129 -6.93 -17.95 16.01
CA GLN A 129 -7.87 -19.04 16.27
C GLN A 129 -7.22 -20.42 16.18
N ASN A 130 -5.91 -20.49 15.97
CA ASN A 130 -5.13 -21.72 15.89
C ASN A 130 -3.74 -21.49 16.49
N ASP A 131 -3.35 -22.36 17.42
CA ASP A 131 -2.04 -22.31 18.05
C ASP A 131 -0.90 -22.49 17.04
N ASP A 132 -1.09 -23.29 15.97
CA ASP A 132 -0.07 -23.45 14.92
C ASP A 132 0.24 -22.11 14.21
N GLU A 133 -0.78 -21.28 13.98
CA GLU A 133 -0.62 -19.97 13.34
C GLU A 133 0.11 -18.99 14.26
N ARG A 134 -0.22 -19.03 15.56
CA ARG A 134 0.45 -18.20 16.58
C ARG A 134 1.92 -18.60 16.73
N GLU A 135 2.20 -19.90 16.93
CA GLU A 135 3.55 -20.45 17.05
C GLU A 135 4.40 -20.11 15.83
N PHE A 136 3.85 -20.29 14.62
CA PHE A 136 4.52 -19.94 13.37
C PHE A 136 4.91 -18.46 13.31
N TYR A 137 3.97 -17.58 13.62
CA TYR A 137 4.16 -16.13 13.54
C TYR A 137 5.14 -15.62 14.60
N GLU A 138 4.94 -15.98 15.88
CA GLU A 138 5.79 -15.56 16.99
C GLU A 138 7.25 -15.97 16.79
N MET A 139 7.47 -17.17 16.25
CA MET A 139 8.79 -17.69 15.96
C MET A 139 9.49 -16.91 14.83
N ILE A 140 8.78 -16.54 13.75
CA ILE A 140 9.34 -15.69 12.69
C ILE A 140 9.65 -14.31 13.25
N GLU A 141 8.72 -13.74 14.02
CA GLU A 141 8.90 -12.42 14.61
C GLU A 141 10.12 -12.38 15.53
N THR A 142 10.29 -13.41 16.38
CA THR A 142 11.41 -13.52 17.32
C THR A 142 12.75 -13.58 16.57
N ARG A 143 12.84 -14.40 15.51
CA ARG A 143 14.06 -14.49 14.69
C ARG A 143 14.37 -13.20 13.95
N MET A 144 13.35 -12.53 13.41
CA MET A 144 13.53 -11.24 12.73
C MET A 144 13.96 -10.13 13.70
N LYS A 145 13.46 -10.14 14.95
CA LYS A 145 13.94 -9.22 16.01
C LYS A 145 15.41 -9.47 16.33
N ALA A 146 15.81 -10.73 16.54
CA ALA A 146 17.21 -11.08 16.80
C ALA A 146 18.14 -10.63 15.67
N ASN A 147 17.75 -10.87 14.41
CA ASN A 147 18.49 -10.43 13.23
C ASN A 147 18.64 -8.89 13.16
N LEU A 148 17.61 -8.14 13.55
CA LEU A 148 17.68 -6.68 13.61
C LEU A 148 18.62 -6.17 14.70
N GLU A 149 18.67 -6.84 15.85
CA GLU A 149 19.55 -6.49 16.97
C GLU A 149 21.03 -6.77 16.63
N GLU A 150 21.31 -7.90 15.97
CA GLU A 150 22.66 -8.22 15.47
C GLU A 150 23.14 -7.23 14.41
N SER A 151 22.20 -6.70 13.60
CA SER A 151 22.47 -5.75 12.52
C SER A 151 22.56 -4.28 12.97
N GLU A 152 22.43 -3.95 14.27
CA GLU A 152 22.46 -2.55 14.75
C GLU A 152 23.83 -1.86 14.55
N ASN A 153 24.91 -2.62 14.33
CA ASN A 153 26.25 -2.07 14.08
C ASN A 153 26.51 -1.68 12.61
N GLU A 154 25.64 -2.06 11.67
CA GLU A 154 25.74 -1.66 10.27
C GLU A 154 24.60 -0.69 9.91
N LYS A 155 24.77 0.10 8.84
CA LYS A 155 23.68 0.94 8.31
C LYS A 155 22.50 0.01 8.00
N LEU A 156 21.46 0.06 8.84
CA LEU A 156 20.23 -0.70 8.69
C LEU A 156 19.80 -0.72 7.22
N ASN A 157 19.86 -1.90 6.60
CA ASN A 157 19.41 -2.04 5.23
C ASN A 157 17.88 -1.95 5.22
N MET A 158 17.36 -0.74 4.95
CA MET A 158 15.94 -0.44 4.84
C MET A 158 15.20 -1.47 3.98
N MET A 159 15.87 -1.96 2.93
CA MET A 159 15.34 -2.96 2.02
C MET A 159 15.07 -4.30 2.74
N GLY A 160 16.03 -4.79 3.53
CA GLY A 160 15.87 -6.00 4.32
C GLY A 160 14.76 -5.88 5.38
N ILE A 161 14.61 -4.70 5.99
CA ILE A 161 13.54 -4.43 6.95
C ILE A 161 12.17 -4.48 6.28
N LEU A 162 12.02 -3.90 5.09
CA LEU A 162 10.77 -3.94 4.33
C LEU A 162 10.41 -5.37 3.91
N VAL A 163 11.40 -6.19 3.55
CA VAL A 163 11.20 -7.62 3.26
C VAL A 163 10.74 -8.35 4.53
N MET A 164 11.38 -8.14 5.67
CA MET A 164 10.95 -8.73 6.95
C MET A 164 9.51 -8.34 7.32
N LEU A 165 9.13 -7.07 7.17
CA LEU A 165 7.76 -6.61 7.38
C LEU A 165 6.77 -7.27 6.41
N LEU A 166 7.15 -7.44 5.14
CA LEU A 166 6.33 -8.14 4.15
C LEU A 166 6.08 -9.59 4.58
N ARG A 167 7.14 -10.31 4.99
CA ARG A 167 7.07 -11.70 5.45
C ARG A 167 6.20 -11.88 6.69
N LEU A 168 6.30 -11.00 7.68
CA LEU A 168 5.43 -11.04 8.86
C LEU A 168 3.96 -10.85 8.49
N ARG A 169 3.66 -9.99 7.51
CA ARG A 169 2.28 -9.82 7.03
C ARG A 169 1.76 -11.03 6.25
N GLN A 170 2.62 -11.70 5.48
CA GLN A 170 2.27 -12.96 4.80
C GLN A 170 2.00 -14.11 5.77
N ALA A 171 2.79 -14.19 6.86
CA ALA A 171 2.62 -15.20 7.89
C ALA A 171 1.20 -15.20 8.52
N LEU A 172 0.53 -14.04 8.56
CA LEU A 172 -0.84 -13.89 9.07
C LEU A 172 -1.94 -14.37 8.12
N ILE A 173 -1.58 -14.78 6.91
CA ILE A 173 -2.51 -15.09 5.81
C ILE A 173 -2.52 -16.57 5.50
N ALA A 174 -1.35 -17.16 5.25
CA ALA A 174 -1.25 -18.49 4.66
C ALA A 174 0.01 -19.26 5.03
N GLY A 175 0.93 -18.64 5.77
CA GLY A 175 2.34 -19.06 5.87
C GLY A 175 3.26 -18.19 5.02
N ILE A 176 4.54 -18.56 4.93
CA ILE A 176 5.54 -17.89 4.08
C ILE A 176 5.94 -18.85 2.96
N SER A 177 5.56 -18.53 1.73
CA SER A 177 6.15 -19.12 0.52
C SER A 177 6.99 -18.07 -0.23
N PRO A 178 8.15 -18.41 -0.81
CA PRO A 178 8.89 -17.47 -1.65
C PRO A 178 8.14 -17.12 -2.93
N SER A 179 7.39 -18.06 -3.52
CA SER A 179 6.55 -17.80 -4.70
C SER A 179 5.56 -16.67 -4.47
N ASP A 180 5.04 -16.59 -3.23
CA ASP A 180 4.00 -15.64 -2.88
C ASP A 180 4.59 -14.25 -2.60
N ALA A 181 5.83 -14.14 -2.08
CA ALA A 181 6.47 -12.83 -1.91
C ALA A 181 6.83 -12.12 -3.21
N ALA A 182 7.27 -12.86 -4.23
CA ALA A 182 7.49 -12.26 -5.54
C ALA A 182 6.18 -11.67 -6.10
N ARG A 183 5.07 -12.42 -5.99
CA ARG A 183 3.76 -11.96 -6.47
C ARG A 183 3.18 -10.79 -5.65
N ASP A 184 3.36 -10.83 -4.33
CA ASP A 184 2.74 -9.90 -3.39
C ASP A 184 3.55 -8.62 -3.11
N ALA A 185 4.71 -8.46 -3.75
CA ALA A 185 5.55 -7.30 -3.54
C ALA A 185 4.85 -5.97 -3.91
N PRO A 186 5.09 -4.89 -3.12
CA PRO A 186 4.48 -3.59 -3.36
C PRO A 186 5.01 -2.94 -4.64
N ALA A 187 4.10 -2.46 -5.50
CA ALA A 187 4.42 -1.78 -6.77
C ALA A 187 5.23 -0.46 -6.63
N ASN A 188 5.41 0.05 -5.41
CA ASN A 188 6.10 1.31 -5.13
C ASN A 188 7.54 1.11 -4.59
N ALA A 189 8.10 -0.10 -4.68
CA ALA A 189 9.54 -0.30 -4.46
C ALA A 189 10.39 0.22 -5.64
N ALA A 190 9.76 0.75 -6.70
CA ALA A 190 10.41 1.37 -7.83
C ALA A 190 11.10 2.69 -7.44
N ALA A 191 12.41 2.63 -7.28
CA ALA A 191 13.29 3.77 -7.40
C ALA A 191 14.61 3.37 -8.08
N ASP A 192 14.54 2.73 -9.25
CA ASP A 192 15.59 2.87 -10.28
C ASP A 192 14.96 2.80 -11.68
N PRO A 193 15.38 3.60 -12.69
CA PRO A 193 14.73 3.63 -13.99
C PRO A 193 15.52 2.80 -15.02
N GLY A 194 15.56 1.48 -14.85
CA GLY A 194 16.35 0.61 -15.73
C GLY A 194 15.93 -0.84 -15.88
N MET A 195 15.11 -1.40 -14.99
CA MET A 195 14.86 -2.84 -14.95
C MET A 195 13.36 -3.17 -15.03
N SER A 196 13.06 -4.39 -15.49
CA SER A 196 11.68 -4.89 -15.47
C SER A 196 11.23 -5.04 -14.02
N ALA A 197 9.93 -4.93 -13.72
CA ALA A 197 9.44 -5.08 -12.35
C ALA A 197 9.82 -6.44 -11.72
N ASP A 198 10.00 -7.46 -12.56
CA ASP A 198 10.44 -8.79 -12.13
C ASP A 198 11.96 -8.85 -11.91
N ASP A 199 12.76 -8.17 -12.73
CA ASP A 199 14.22 -8.07 -12.54
C ASP A 199 14.56 -7.17 -11.36
N GLU A 200 13.88 -6.03 -11.19
CA GLU A 200 14.02 -5.14 -10.04
C GLU A 200 13.61 -5.85 -8.75
N LEU A 201 12.55 -6.65 -8.78
CA LEU A 201 12.07 -7.38 -7.62
C LEU A 201 12.94 -8.61 -7.31
N ALA A 202 13.40 -9.33 -8.34
CA ALA A 202 14.39 -10.39 -8.19
C ALA A 202 15.69 -9.81 -7.64
N GLU A 203 16.12 -8.64 -8.10
CA GLU A 203 17.28 -7.91 -7.61
C GLU A 203 17.02 -7.26 -6.22
N LEU A 204 15.78 -6.96 -5.84
CA LEU A 204 15.37 -6.51 -4.49
C LEU A 204 15.33 -7.66 -3.49
N LEU A 205 14.90 -8.84 -3.93
CA LEU A 205 14.89 -10.08 -3.15
C LEU A 205 16.28 -10.71 -3.08
N SER A 206 17.12 -10.51 -4.10
CA SER A 206 18.53 -10.92 -4.12
C SER A 206 19.50 -9.82 -3.67
N GLY A 207 19.04 -8.58 -3.49
CA GLY A 207 19.85 -7.38 -3.27
C GLY A 207 20.26 -7.14 -1.83
N LEU A 208 19.93 -8.07 -0.94
CA LEU A 208 20.69 -8.24 0.29
C LEU A 208 22.01 -8.92 -0.06
N SER A 209 22.93 -8.13 -0.63
CA SER A 209 24.32 -8.47 -0.93
C SER A 209 24.48 -9.67 -1.88
N VAL A 210 25.03 -9.41 -3.06
CA VAL A 210 25.51 -10.42 -4.03
C VAL A 210 26.53 -11.41 -3.41
N LYS A 211 26.91 -11.25 -2.13
CA LYS A 211 27.86 -12.08 -1.38
C LYS A 211 27.28 -12.76 -0.12
N THR A 212 26.01 -12.55 0.23
CA THR A 212 25.42 -13.23 1.41
C THR A 212 24.04 -13.79 1.09
N GLN A 213 23.93 -15.11 1.14
CA GLN A 213 22.66 -15.82 1.01
C GLN A 213 21.82 -15.55 2.27
N HIS A 214 20.50 -15.41 2.15
CA HIS A 214 19.62 -15.17 3.30
C HIS A 214 18.54 -16.25 3.38
N CYS A 215 18.07 -16.55 4.60
CA CYS A 215 16.96 -17.47 4.79
C CYS A 215 15.67 -16.89 4.21
N GLU A 216 15.02 -17.62 3.31
CA GLU A 216 13.81 -17.14 2.62
C GLU A 216 12.61 -16.94 3.55
N ARG A 217 12.63 -17.56 4.74
CA ARG A 217 11.57 -17.47 5.76
C ARG A 217 11.81 -16.39 6.81
N CYS A 218 12.99 -16.36 7.44
CA CYS A 218 13.29 -15.43 8.54
C CYS A 218 14.32 -14.34 8.21
N GLN A 219 14.88 -14.34 6.99
CA GLN A 219 15.85 -13.34 6.50
C GLN A 219 17.18 -13.28 7.27
N VAL A 220 17.50 -14.27 8.10
CA VAL A 220 18.82 -14.42 8.73
C VAL A 220 19.88 -14.71 7.65
N ALA A 221 21.06 -14.11 7.75
CA ALA A 221 22.18 -14.36 6.84
C ALA A 221 22.67 -15.82 6.95
N LEU A 222 22.97 -16.42 5.81
CA LEU A 222 23.40 -17.81 5.65
C LEU A 222 24.77 -17.87 4.96
N PRO A 223 25.56 -18.92 5.23
CA PRO A 223 26.76 -19.21 4.44
C PRO A 223 26.40 -19.50 2.98
N GLU A 224 27.20 -19.01 2.02
CA GLU A 224 26.98 -19.21 0.57
C GLU A 224 26.90 -20.69 0.13
N THR A 225 27.32 -21.63 0.97
CA THR A 225 27.34 -23.08 0.68
C THR A 225 26.01 -23.78 0.98
N GLN A 226 25.01 -23.07 1.52
CA GLN A 226 23.75 -23.68 1.93
C GLN A 226 22.87 -24.02 0.72
N LYS A 227 22.78 -25.31 0.39
CA LYS A 227 21.99 -25.79 -0.76
C LYS A 227 20.48 -25.70 -0.49
N PRO A 228 19.67 -25.39 -1.53
CA PRO A 228 18.22 -25.47 -1.43
C PRO A 228 17.80 -26.93 -1.26
N GLU A 229 16.96 -27.19 -0.26
CA GLU A 229 16.31 -28.48 -0.05
C GLU A 229 14.80 -28.29 -0.14
N GLY A 230 14.13 -29.09 -0.97
CA GLY A 230 12.70 -28.88 -1.25
C GLY A 230 12.38 -27.58 -1.99
N GLY A 231 13.37 -26.99 -2.69
CA GLY A 231 13.21 -25.74 -3.45
C GLY A 231 13.33 -24.46 -2.62
N LEU A 232 13.65 -24.55 -1.32
CA LEU A 232 13.78 -23.42 -0.40
C LEU A 232 15.17 -23.33 0.22
N VAL A 233 15.63 -22.10 0.45
CA VAL A 233 16.85 -21.82 1.22
C VAL A 233 16.47 -21.40 2.64
N LEU A 234 16.62 -22.33 3.59
CA LEU A 234 16.24 -22.14 4.99
C LEU A 234 17.43 -22.27 5.94
N CYS A 235 17.47 -21.44 6.99
CA CYS A 235 18.36 -21.66 8.14
C CYS A 235 17.97 -22.95 8.88
N ASN A 236 18.88 -23.52 9.68
CA ASN A 236 18.63 -24.78 10.40
C ASN A 236 17.35 -24.71 11.23
N GLY A 237 17.13 -23.63 11.98
CA GLY A 237 15.91 -23.48 12.77
C GLY A 237 14.63 -23.37 11.93
N CYS A 238 14.68 -22.80 10.72
CA CYS A 238 13.51 -22.73 9.82
C CYS A 238 13.26 -24.09 9.16
N ARG A 239 14.31 -24.89 8.96
CA ARG A 239 14.24 -26.24 8.41
C ARG A 239 13.65 -27.22 9.41
N GLU A 240 14.17 -27.26 10.64
CA GLU A 240 13.64 -28.09 11.72
C GLU A 240 12.13 -27.87 11.94
N GLN A 241 11.69 -26.62 11.81
CA GLN A 241 10.29 -26.30 11.94
C GLN A 241 9.46 -26.69 10.72
N ALA A 242 9.97 -26.52 9.50
CA ALA A 242 9.30 -27.04 8.32
C ALA A 242 9.13 -28.57 8.41
N ASP A 243 10.12 -29.27 8.98
CA ASP A 243 10.04 -30.70 9.22
C ASP A 243 9.03 -31.06 10.32
N GLU A 244 8.96 -30.28 11.40
CA GLU A 244 7.93 -30.43 12.45
C GLU A 244 6.52 -30.18 11.92
N GLU A 245 6.34 -29.09 11.15
CA GLU A 245 5.08 -28.76 10.47
C GLU A 245 4.64 -29.92 9.56
N LYS A 246 5.57 -30.47 8.78
CA LYS A 246 5.33 -31.63 7.92
C LYS A 246 4.97 -32.88 8.73
N ARG A 247 5.63 -33.13 9.86
CA ARG A 247 5.31 -34.24 10.78
C ARG A 247 3.92 -34.09 11.41
N ARG A 248 3.51 -32.86 11.72
CA ARG A 248 2.16 -32.51 12.20
C ARG A 248 1.10 -32.48 11.09
N GLY A 249 1.48 -32.70 9.82
CA GLY A 249 0.57 -32.65 8.68
C GLY A 249 0.09 -31.23 8.31
N ILE A 250 0.81 -30.20 8.75
CA ILE A 250 0.51 -28.80 8.48
C ILE A 250 0.91 -28.47 7.05
N VAL A 251 -0.04 -28.03 6.24
CA VAL A 251 0.20 -27.57 4.86
C VAL A 251 -0.27 -26.12 4.73
N TRP A 252 0.70 -25.22 4.83
CA TRP A 252 0.53 -23.79 4.56
C TRP A 252 0.04 -23.58 3.11
N GLY A 253 -0.86 -22.61 2.93
CA GLY A 253 -1.53 -22.38 1.63
C GLY A 253 -2.64 -23.36 1.25
N LYS A 254 -2.96 -24.37 2.07
CA LYS A 254 -4.17 -25.21 1.88
C LYS A 254 -5.16 -25.15 3.05
N ARG A 255 -4.73 -24.61 4.19
CA ARG A 255 -5.56 -24.48 5.40
C ARG A 255 -6.20 -23.09 5.47
N THR A 256 -7.38 -23.02 6.10
CA THR A 256 -8.08 -21.76 6.37
C THR A 256 -7.41 -21.00 7.52
N SER A 257 -6.85 -19.83 7.25
CA SER A 257 -6.25 -18.98 8.29
C SER A 257 -7.28 -18.28 9.18
N THR A 258 -6.81 -17.74 10.30
CA THR A 258 -7.61 -16.92 11.23
C THR A 258 -8.39 -15.81 10.51
N LYS A 259 -7.73 -15.08 9.61
CA LYS A 259 -8.38 -14.01 8.83
C LYS A 259 -9.39 -14.52 7.82
N LEU A 260 -9.10 -15.63 7.15
CA LEU A 260 -10.03 -16.26 6.22
C LEU A 260 -11.31 -16.66 6.95
N ARG A 261 -11.17 -17.37 8.08
CA ARG A 261 -12.30 -17.79 8.93
C ARG A 261 -13.12 -16.61 9.43
N LYS A 262 -12.47 -15.54 9.91
CA LYS A 262 -13.21 -14.34 10.32
C LYS A 262 -13.90 -13.64 9.15
N THR A 263 -13.31 -13.66 7.96
CA THR A 263 -13.93 -13.09 6.74
C THR A 263 -15.22 -13.84 6.39
N LEU A 264 -15.20 -15.17 6.41
CA LEU A 264 -16.40 -15.99 6.18
C LEU A 264 -17.49 -15.72 7.23
N ALA A 265 -17.11 -15.71 8.51
CA ALA A 265 -18.05 -15.41 9.59
C ALA A 265 -18.72 -14.02 9.42
N LEU A 266 -17.95 -13.00 9.02
CA LEU A 266 -18.51 -11.67 8.73
C LEU A 266 -19.45 -11.70 7.52
N LEU A 267 -19.13 -12.45 6.47
CA LEU A 267 -20.01 -12.59 5.31
C LEU A 267 -21.36 -13.22 5.71
N ASP A 268 -21.34 -14.23 6.59
CA ASP A 268 -22.56 -14.86 7.09
C ASP A 268 -23.38 -13.90 7.97
N GLU A 269 -22.72 -13.15 8.85
CA GLU A 269 -23.34 -12.08 9.65
C GLU A 269 -24.03 -11.03 8.74
N PHE A 270 -23.34 -10.58 7.67
CA PHE A 270 -23.88 -9.60 6.74
C PHE A 270 -25.05 -10.14 5.93
N ARG A 271 -24.97 -11.40 5.48
CA ARG A 271 -26.06 -12.08 4.78
C ARG A 271 -27.31 -12.21 5.65
N ALA A 272 -27.14 -12.45 6.94
CA ALA A 272 -28.24 -12.53 7.90
C ALA A 272 -28.89 -11.17 8.16
N GLN A 273 -28.12 -10.08 8.20
CA GLN A 273 -28.62 -8.73 8.47
C GLN A 273 -29.28 -8.07 7.25
N ALA A 274 -28.65 -8.17 6.07
CA ALA A 274 -29.09 -7.48 4.88
C ALA A 274 -28.84 -8.33 3.63
N LYS A 275 -29.86 -9.08 3.21
CA LYS A 275 -29.79 -10.02 2.09
C LYS A 275 -29.39 -9.38 0.75
N ASP A 276 -29.59 -8.07 0.60
CA ASP A 276 -29.32 -7.35 -0.64
C ASP A 276 -28.00 -6.58 -0.68
N ASP A 277 -27.27 -6.53 0.43
CA ASP A 277 -26.01 -5.81 0.46
C ASP A 277 -24.91 -6.58 -0.28
N LYS A 278 -23.98 -5.82 -0.86
CA LYS A 278 -22.86 -6.33 -1.65
C LYS A 278 -21.56 -6.04 -0.91
N THR A 279 -20.67 -7.01 -0.85
CA THR A 279 -19.42 -6.93 -0.08
C THR A 279 -18.22 -6.85 -1.02
N ILE A 280 -17.30 -5.95 -0.71
CA ILE A 280 -16.03 -5.80 -1.42
C ILE A 280 -14.91 -6.26 -0.49
N ILE A 281 -14.16 -7.27 -0.90
CA ILE A 281 -13.00 -7.78 -0.16
C ILE A 281 -11.75 -7.27 -0.85
N PHE A 282 -11.04 -6.37 -0.17
CA PHE A 282 -9.75 -5.87 -0.62
C PHE A 282 -8.60 -6.62 0.05
N SER A 283 -7.63 -7.07 -0.74
CA SER A 283 -6.37 -7.64 -0.23
C SER A 283 -5.17 -7.06 -0.97
N GLN A 284 -4.08 -6.76 -0.25
CA GLN A 284 -2.81 -6.45 -0.90
C GLN A 284 -2.18 -7.72 -1.50
N PHE A 285 -2.46 -8.87 -0.90
CA PHE A 285 -1.89 -10.17 -1.25
C PHE A 285 -2.88 -10.92 -2.14
N THR A 286 -2.50 -11.22 -3.38
CA THR A 286 -3.35 -12.01 -4.30
C THR A 286 -3.40 -13.46 -3.85
N SER A 287 -2.33 -13.95 -3.22
CA SER A 287 -2.27 -15.26 -2.54
C SER A 287 -3.40 -15.44 -1.54
N PHE A 288 -3.79 -14.39 -0.79
CA PHE A 288 -4.95 -14.47 0.10
C PHE A 288 -6.27 -14.64 -0.65
N LEU A 289 -6.42 -14.00 -1.81
CA LEU A 289 -7.62 -14.12 -2.64
C LEU A 289 -7.72 -15.53 -3.21
N ASP A 290 -6.60 -16.13 -3.62
CA ASP A 290 -6.52 -17.53 -4.08
C ASP A 290 -7.03 -18.52 -3.02
N LEU A 291 -6.82 -18.23 -1.73
CA LEU A 291 -7.31 -19.05 -0.62
C LEU A 291 -8.79 -18.82 -0.31
N LEU A 292 -9.26 -17.59 -0.50
CA LEU A 292 -10.66 -17.25 -0.28
C LEU A 292 -11.57 -17.91 -1.32
N GLU A 293 -11.16 -18.00 -2.58
CA GLU A 293 -11.98 -18.56 -3.66
C GLU A 293 -12.56 -19.96 -3.36
N PRO A 294 -11.76 -21.00 -3.05
CA PRO A 294 -12.31 -22.33 -2.78
C PRO A 294 -13.20 -22.33 -1.53
N ALA A 295 -12.88 -21.53 -0.52
CA ALA A 295 -13.68 -21.42 0.68
C ALA A 295 -15.04 -20.75 0.42
N LEU A 296 -15.08 -19.70 -0.40
CA LEU A 296 -16.31 -19.05 -0.84
C LEU A 296 -17.17 -19.99 -1.68
N ARG A 297 -16.57 -20.78 -2.58
CA ARG A 297 -17.30 -21.79 -3.37
C ARG A 297 -17.90 -22.88 -2.49
N ALA A 298 -17.18 -23.33 -1.46
CA ALA A 298 -17.68 -24.34 -0.51
C ALA A 298 -18.91 -23.84 0.27
N GLU A 299 -18.96 -22.56 0.62
CA GLU A 299 -20.10 -21.90 1.28
C GLU A 299 -21.20 -21.44 0.29
N GLY A 300 -21.11 -21.83 -0.99
CA GLY A 300 -22.08 -21.45 -2.03
C GLY A 300 -22.16 -19.94 -2.29
N VAL A 301 -21.06 -19.21 -2.07
CA VAL A 301 -20.99 -17.75 -2.29
C VAL A 301 -20.65 -17.47 -3.75
N GLU A 302 -21.57 -16.83 -4.47
CA GLU A 302 -21.29 -16.28 -5.80
C GLU A 302 -20.44 -15.00 -5.69
N PHE A 303 -19.28 -15.02 -6.35
CA PHE A 303 -18.32 -13.92 -6.33
C PHE A 303 -17.70 -13.67 -7.71
N VAL A 304 -17.14 -12.47 -7.87
CA VAL A 304 -16.28 -12.12 -9.01
C VAL A 304 -14.92 -11.65 -8.51
N ARG A 305 -13.87 -11.88 -9.30
CA ARG A 305 -12.50 -11.48 -8.96
C ARG A 305 -11.98 -10.44 -9.94
N CYS A 306 -11.31 -9.44 -9.40
CA CYS A 306 -10.63 -8.40 -10.13
C CYS A 306 -9.20 -8.26 -9.61
N THR A 307 -8.30 -9.08 -10.15
CA THR A 307 -6.85 -8.98 -9.92
C THR A 307 -6.14 -8.26 -11.07
N TRP A 308 -4.97 -7.71 -10.75
CA TRP A 308 -4.03 -7.23 -11.76
C TRP A 308 -3.03 -8.34 -11.95
N ASP A 309 -3.27 -9.20 -12.93
CA ASP A 309 -2.32 -10.24 -13.30
C ASP A 309 -1.45 -9.66 -14.43
N ALA A 310 -0.16 -9.51 -14.16
CA ALA A 310 0.82 -8.97 -15.10
C ALA A 310 1.11 -9.95 -16.26
N ASP A 311 0.79 -11.24 -16.07
CA ASP A 311 1.09 -12.34 -16.98
C ASP A 311 0.07 -12.51 -18.13
N ALA A 312 -0.94 -11.64 -18.23
CA ALA A 312 -1.84 -11.62 -19.37
C ALA A 312 -1.26 -10.70 -20.45
N ASP A 313 -0.59 -11.32 -21.43
CA ASP A 313 0.30 -10.79 -22.49
C ASP A 313 -0.02 -9.44 -23.17
N ASP A 314 -1.15 -8.79 -22.92
CA ASP A 314 -1.51 -7.52 -23.58
C ASP A 314 -2.00 -6.40 -22.65
N GLY A 315 -2.18 -6.63 -21.33
CA GLY A 315 -2.68 -5.62 -20.37
C GLY A 315 -4.07 -5.01 -20.67
N THR A 316 -4.62 -5.25 -21.85
CA THR A 316 -5.94 -4.83 -22.35
C THR A 316 -7.02 -5.78 -21.88
N MET A 317 -6.73 -7.08 -21.82
CA MET A 317 -7.62 -8.10 -21.26
C MET A 317 -7.94 -7.82 -19.78
N THR A 318 -6.99 -7.28 -19.02
CA THR A 318 -7.16 -6.94 -17.59
C THR A 318 -8.15 -5.80 -17.35
N ARG A 319 -8.25 -4.82 -18.28
CA ARG A 319 -9.22 -3.72 -18.20
C ARG A 319 -10.64 -4.17 -18.57
N VAL A 320 -10.77 -4.97 -19.62
CA VAL A 320 -12.06 -5.54 -20.05
C VAL A 320 -12.61 -6.49 -18.98
N ALA A 321 -11.77 -7.40 -18.47
CA ALA A 321 -12.14 -8.30 -17.38
C ALA A 321 -12.52 -7.55 -16.10
N ARG A 322 -11.81 -6.46 -15.77
CA ARG A 322 -12.16 -5.58 -14.65
C ARG A 322 -13.53 -4.95 -14.83
N GLU A 323 -13.80 -4.33 -15.98
CA GLU A 323 -15.10 -3.69 -16.22
C GLU A 323 -16.22 -4.74 -16.23
N ALA A 324 -15.97 -5.92 -16.78
CA ALA A 324 -16.90 -7.04 -16.73
C ALA A 324 -17.19 -7.51 -15.30
N ALA A 325 -16.18 -7.60 -14.43
CA ALA A 325 -16.36 -7.95 -13.01
C ALA A 325 -17.17 -6.87 -12.26
N LEU A 326 -16.87 -5.58 -12.50
CA LEU A 326 -17.63 -4.46 -11.94
C LEU A 326 -19.07 -4.43 -12.44
N GLN A 327 -19.28 -4.72 -13.73
CA GLN A 327 -20.61 -4.78 -14.30
C GLN A 327 -21.38 -5.96 -13.73
N ALA A 328 -20.76 -7.14 -13.60
CA ALA A 328 -21.37 -8.32 -13.00
C ALA A 328 -21.85 -8.03 -11.57
N ILE A 329 -21.00 -7.49 -10.69
CA ILE A 329 -21.44 -7.14 -9.34
C ILE A 329 -22.44 -5.98 -9.32
N ARG A 330 -22.55 -5.13 -10.34
CA ARG A 330 -23.61 -4.11 -10.40
C ARG A 330 -24.96 -4.68 -10.84
N THR A 331 -24.96 -5.51 -11.88
CA THR A 331 -26.18 -5.96 -12.57
C THR A 331 -26.76 -7.25 -12.01
N ARG A 332 -25.91 -8.19 -11.57
CA ARG A 332 -26.32 -9.50 -11.07
C ARG A 332 -26.72 -9.42 -9.60
N PRO A 333 -27.95 -9.79 -9.23
CA PRO A 333 -28.37 -9.87 -7.82
C PRO A 333 -27.67 -11.01 -7.07
N GLU A 334 -27.35 -12.11 -7.75
CA GLU A 334 -26.70 -13.29 -7.17
C GLU A 334 -25.23 -13.04 -6.81
N THR A 335 -24.53 -12.23 -7.59
CA THR A 335 -23.13 -11.86 -7.31
C THR A 335 -23.08 -10.86 -6.17
N ARG A 336 -22.83 -11.35 -4.95
CA ARG A 336 -22.81 -10.53 -3.73
C ARG A 336 -21.40 -10.10 -3.32
N VAL A 337 -20.37 -10.83 -3.74
CA VAL A 337 -18.98 -10.56 -3.33
C VAL A 337 -18.11 -10.21 -4.52
N ILE A 338 -17.24 -9.21 -4.36
CA ILE A 338 -16.14 -8.96 -5.30
C ILE A 338 -14.80 -8.99 -4.55
N LEU A 339 -13.84 -9.74 -5.11
CA LEU A 339 -12.47 -9.83 -4.63
C LEU A 339 -11.60 -8.87 -5.45
N ILE A 340 -10.90 -7.94 -4.79
CA ILE A 340 -10.10 -6.91 -5.48
C ILE A 340 -8.70 -6.83 -4.86
N SER A 341 -7.66 -6.90 -5.71
CA SER A 341 -6.31 -6.57 -5.24
C SER A 341 -6.14 -5.06 -5.08
N PHE A 342 -5.36 -4.61 -4.09
CA PHE A 342 -5.11 -3.17 -3.92
C PHE A 342 -4.55 -2.50 -5.19
N LYS A 343 -3.74 -3.24 -5.98
CA LYS A 343 -3.20 -2.80 -7.27
C LYS A 343 -4.33 -2.52 -8.28
N ALA A 344 -5.34 -3.38 -8.35
CA ALA A 344 -6.49 -3.18 -9.22
C ALA A 344 -7.45 -2.09 -8.70
N GLY A 345 -7.55 -1.94 -7.37
CA GLY A 345 -8.45 -0.98 -6.72
C GLY A 345 -8.01 0.48 -6.74
N SER A 346 -6.70 0.75 -6.85
CA SER A 346 -6.13 2.10 -6.83
C SER A 346 -6.28 2.89 -8.14
N THR A 347 -6.83 2.26 -9.19
CA THR A 347 -6.92 2.85 -10.55
C THR A 347 -8.36 3.21 -10.91
N GLY A 348 -8.97 4.13 -10.14
CA GLY A 348 -10.20 4.81 -10.54
C GLY A 348 -11.46 3.94 -10.52
N LEU A 349 -11.59 2.99 -9.59
CA LEU A 349 -12.84 2.26 -9.39
C LEU A 349 -13.95 3.21 -8.93
N ASN A 350 -14.80 3.66 -9.84
CA ASN A 350 -15.99 4.46 -9.56
C ASN A 350 -17.10 3.61 -8.93
N LEU A 351 -16.86 3.10 -7.73
CA LEU A 351 -17.80 2.31 -6.95
C LEU A 351 -18.77 3.18 -6.12
N THR A 352 -18.59 4.50 -6.12
CA THR A 352 -19.21 5.42 -5.14
C THR A 352 -20.18 6.46 -5.71
N LEU A 353 -20.23 6.63 -7.04
CA LEU A 353 -21.15 7.59 -7.67
C LEU A 353 -22.57 6.99 -7.69
N GLY A 354 -23.50 7.62 -6.96
CA GLY A 354 -24.89 7.17 -6.82
C GLY A 354 -25.16 6.30 -5.58
N GLN A 355 -24.23 6.21 -4.63
CA GLN A 355 -24.44 5.44 -3.41
C GLN A 355 -25.50 6.11 -2.52
N ALA A 356 -26.61 5.40 -2.28
CA ALA A 356 -27.72 5.85 -1.42
C ALA A 356 -27.70 5.21 -0.02
N LYS A 357 -26.96 4.11 0.16
CA LYS A 357 -26.82 3.38 1.42
C LYS A 357 -25.53 3.72 2.14
N ASP A 358 -25.58 3.72 3.47
CA ASP A 358 -24.40 3.85 4.32
C ASP A 358 -23.34 2.78 4.00
N VAL A 359 -22.07 3.15 4.15
CA VAL A 359 -20.92 2.30 3.85
C VAL A 359 -20.29 1.84 5.15
N TYR A 360 -20.19 0.53 5.36
CA TYR A 360 -19.46 -0.06 6.47
C TYR A 360 -18.13 -0.64 5.97
N ILE A 361 -17.03 -0.29 6.64
CA ILE A 361 -15.69 -0.76 6.29
C ILE A 361 -15.11 -1.49 7.50
N TYR A 362 -14.87 -2.79 7.33
CA TYR A 362 -14.26 -3.63 8.34
C TYR A 362 -12.78 -3.85 8.03
N LYS A 363 -11.91 -3.52 8.99
CA LYS A 363 -10.47 -3.76 8.90
C LYS A 363 -10.09 -4.87 9.88
N LEU A 364 -9.71 -6.02 9.35
CA LEU A 364 -9.25 -7.14 10.17
C LEU A 364 -7.82 -6.89 10.65
N SER A 365 -7.57 -7.03 11.95
CA SER A 365 -6.24 -6.97 12.57
C SER A 365 -6.10 -8.06 13.61
N ILE A 366 -4.98 -8.80 13.61
CA ILE A 366 -4.69 -9.78 14.66
C ILE A 366 -3.92 -9.10 15.79
N VAL A 367 -4.33 -9.31 17.04
CA VAL A 367 -3.68 -8.73 18.24
C VAL A 367 -2.23 -9.17 18.36
N ASN A 368 -1.39 -8.31 18.92
CA ASN A 368 0.03 -8.54 19.19
C ASN A 368 0.89 -8.76 17.93
N THR A 369 0.37 -8.43 16.74
CA THR A 369 1.09 -8.62 15.47
C THR A 369 1.60 -7.29 14.87
N VAL A 370 2.43 -7.41 13.84
CA VAL A 370 2.94 -6.26 13.08
C VAL A 370 1.83 -5.43 12.45
N GLU A 371 0.69 -6.04 12.09
CA GLU A 371 -0.41 -5.32 11.45
C GLU A 371 -1.12 -4.36 12.40
N GLU A 372 -1.32 -4.77 13.66
CA GLU A 372 -1.88 -3.91 14.69
C GLU A 372 -0.98 -2.68 14.88
N ARG A 373 0.34 -2.90 14.95
CA ARG A 373 1.34 -1.82 15.07
C ARG A 373 1.34 -0.92 13.84
N ILE A 374 1.20 -1.48 12.63
CA ILE A 374 1.05 -0.69 11.40
C ILE A 374 -0.20 0.19 11.46
N LEU A 375 -1.33 -0.33 11.95
CA LEU A 375 -2.58 0.43 12.09
C LEU A 375 -2.44 1.58 13.09
N GLN A 376 -1.84 1.30 14.26
CA GLN A 376 -1.55 2.32 15.28
C GLN A 376 -0.64 3.43 14.71
N LEU A 377 0.40 3.06 13.95
CA LEU A 377 1.29 4.02 13.31
C LEU A 377 0.56 4.88 12.26
N GLN A 378 -0.29 4.26 11.43
CA GLN A 378 -1.09 5.00 10.44
C GLN A 378 -2.06 5.98 11.10
N GLU A 379 -2.67 5.60 12.21
CA GLU A 379 -3.57 6.47 12.96
C GLU A 379 -2.82 7.67 13.56
N LYS A 380 -1.66 7.42 14.18
CA LYS A 380 -0.77 8.48 14.66
C LYS A 380 -0.36 9.44 13.53
N LYS A 381 0.04 8.91 12.37
CA LYS A 381 0.39 9.73 11.19
C LYS A 381 -0.80 10.54 10.67
N ARG A 382 -2.01 9.96 10.61
CA ARG A 382 -3.21 10.70 10.21
C ARG A 382 -3.55 11.82 11.20
N ALA A 383 -3.43 11.56 12.50
CA ALA A 383 -3.65 12.56 13.54
C ALA A 383 -2.66 13.72 13.42
N LEU A 384 -1.37 13.42 13.22
CA LEU A 384 -0.32 14.43 12.98
C LEU A 384 -0.56 15.22 11.70
N ALA A 385 -0.90 14.55 10.60
CA ALA A 385 -1.20 15.21 9.33
C ALA A 385 -2.41 16.15 9.43
N LYS A 386 -3.46 15.73 10.17
CA LYS A 386 -4.63 16.58 10.45
C LYS A 386 -4.24 17.81 11.26
N ALA A 387 -3.47 17.64 12.33
CA ALA A 387 -2.98 18.75 13.16
C ALA A 387 -2.07 19.74 12.41
N ALA A 388 -1.29 19.24 11.45
CA ALA A 388 -0.43 20.06 10.59
C ALA A 388 -1.23 20.89 9.58
N LEU A 389 -2.28 20.32 8.99
CA LEU A 389 -3.19 21.03 8.08
C LEU A 389 -4.01 22.12 8.81
N ASP A 390 -4.28 21.94 10.10
CA ASP A 390 -4.93 22.93 10.96
C ASP A 390 -3.96 24.04 11.46
N GLY A 391 -2.72 24.07 10.94
CA GLY A 391 -1.80 25.21 11.07
C GLY A 391 -0.87 25.22 12.28
N SER A 392 -0.79 24.12 13.05
CA SER A 392 -0.06 24.09 14.33
C SER A 392 1.37 23.53 14.27
N LYS A 393 1.76 22.78 13.22
CA LYS A 393 3.11 22.18 13.10
C LYS A 393 3.59 22.04 11.64
N SER A 394 4.91 22.07 11.45
CA SER A 394 5.59 21.88 10.17
C SER A 394 5.32 20.49 9.58
N LEU A 395 5.06 20.44 8.26
CA LEU A 395 4.73 19.25 7.47
C LEU A 395 5.94 18.34 7.15
N SER A 396 7.15 18.70 7.60
CA SER A 396 8.41 18.12 7.11
C SER A 396 8.74 16.70 7.60
N GLU A 397 8.04 16.16 8.61
CA GLU A 397 8.36 14.85 9.22
C GLU A 397 7.45 13.69 8.79
N SER A 398 6.41 13.92 7.99
CA SER A 398 5.30 12.94 7.92
C SER A 398 5.46 11.77 6.93
N SER A 399 6.50 11.74 6.08
CA SER A 399 6.47 10.88 4.88
C SER A 399 7.45 9.72 4.83
N ARG A 400 8.48 9.68 5.68
CA ARG A 400 9.42 8.55 5.76
C ARG A 400 9.22 7.80 7.06
N LEU A 401 9.32 6.47 6.99
CA LEU A 401 9.45 5.64 8.19
C LEU A 401 10.75 6.02 8.87
N SER A 402 10.69 6.60 10.07
CA SER A 402 11.90 6.85 10.85
C SER A 402 12.46 5.54 11.40
N ALA A 403 13.74 5.52 11.76
CA ALA A 403 14.34 4.35 12.42
C ALA A 403 13.57 3.96 13.69
N ASP A 404 13.03 4.94 14.40
CA ASP A 404 12.21 4.75 15.60
C ASP A 404 10.84 4.17 15.31
N GLU A 405 10.20 4.58 14.20
CA GLU A 405 8.96 3.96 13.74
C GLU A 405 9.17 2.50 13.30
N LEU A 406 10.31 2.19 12.67
CA LEU A 406 10.67 0.81 12.34
C LEU A 406 10.90 -0.01 13.61
N ARG A 407 11.63 0.52 14.58
CA ARG A 407 11.81 -0.14 15.89
C ARG A 407 10.47 -0.40 16.56
N PHE A 408 9.54 0.54 16.51
CA PHE A 408 8.19 0.37 17.04
C PHE A 408 7.45 -0.82 16.37
N LEU A 409 7.56 -0.94 15.05
CA LEU A 409 6.92 -2.05 14.31
C LEU A 409 7.45 -3.43 14.75
N PHE A 410 8.72 -3.56 15.12
CA PHE A 410 9.32 -4.84 15.50
C PHE A 410 9.34 -5.11 17.01
N ARG A 411 9.60 -4.11 17.86
CA ARG A 411 9.78 -4.37 19.30
C ARG A 411 8.45 -4.60 20.00
N GLY A 412 7.42 -3.80 19.71
CA GLY A 412 6.14 -3.85 20.43
C GLY A 412 6.33 -3.46 21.90
N GLY A 413 5.65 -2.43 22.36
CA GLY A 413 5.83 -1.93 23.73
C GLY A 413 6.92 -0.86 23.82
N GLY A 414 6.47 0.38 23.68
CA GLY A 414 7.22 1.59 23.92
C GLY A 414 6.21 2.71 23.79
N ILE A 415 5.66 3.14 24.92
CA ILE A 415 4.92 4.40 24.98
C ILE A 415 5.93 5.48 24.55
N TRP A 416 5.64 6.15 23.45
CA TRP A 416 6.34 7.36 23.01
C TRP A 416 5.65 8.59 23.57
#